data_AF-A0AA38M6F5-F1
#
_entry.id   AF-A0AA38M6F5-F1
#
_cell.length_a   1.000
_cell.length_b   1.000
_cell.length_c   1.000
_cell.angle_alpha   90.00
_cell.angle_beta   90.00
_cell.angle_gamma   90.00
#
_symmetry.space_group_name_H-M   'P 1'
#
loop_
_entity.id
_entity.type
_entity.pdbx_description
1 polymer ?
#
loop_
_entity_poly.entity_id
_entity_poly.type
_entity_poly.pdbx_seq_one_letter_code
_entity_poly.pdbx_strand_id
1 'polypeptide(L)'
;MEAKKILGNLYKLEIAILTVVWEELALITSLEIFIKSLREKSNEKLINYELRVKGFSSKVEENYSNAKNRIKVYKYSDGTTGTSPLQGREKFLVEVLNRLLDTLIIELTRRKDVYNELGKKFKFLTDLTNM
;
A
#
# COMPACT_ATOMS: atom_id res chain seq x y z
N MET A 1 -8.69 35.27 35.32
CA MET A 1 -8.01 34.06 35.84
C MET A 1 -8.50 32.81 35.11
N GLU A 2 -9.82 32.61 34.99
CA GLU A 2 -10.43 31.52 34.20
C GLU A 2 -10.09 31.52 32.71
N ALA A 3 -10.17 32.67 32.03
CA ALA A 3 -9.87 32.74 30.59
C ALA A 3 -8.44 32.25 30.25
N LYS A 4 -7.44 32.62 31.07
CA LYS A 4 -6.06 32.12 30.92
C LYS A 4 -5.96 30.61 31.15
N LYS A 5 -6.73 30.07 32.10
CA LYS A 5 -6.78 28.62 32.38
C LYS A 5 -7.43 27.85 31.22
N ILE A 6 -8.51 28.38 30.66
CA ILE A 6 -9.21 27.81 29.50
C ILE A 6 -8.29 27.82 28.27
N LEU A 7 -7.63 28.94 28.00
CA LEU A 7 -6.67 29.05 26.89
C LEU A 7 -5.52 28.04 27.03
N GLY A 8 -4.95 27.89 28.23
CA GLY A 8 -3.91 26.90 28.49
C GLY A 8 -4.38 25.45 28.30
N ASN A 9 -5.65 25.16 28.59
CA ASN A 9 -6.23 23.84 28.33
C ASN A 9 -6.50 23.59 26.83
N LEU A 10 -6.96 24.61 26.10
CA LEU A 10 -7.14 24.53 24.65
C LEU A 10 -5.81 24.27 23.93
N TYR A 11 -4.75 24.95 24.34
CA TYR A 11 -3.40 24.73 23.78
C TYR A 11 -2.89 23.31 24.02
N LYS A 12 -3.10 22.76 25.23
CA LYS A 12 -2.76 21.35 25.53
C LYS A 12 -3.55 20.37 24.67
N LEU A 13 -4.83 20.66 24.47
CA LEU A 13 -5.70 19.83 23.63
C LEU A 13 -5.26 19.89 22.17
N GLU A 14 -4.92 21.08 21.67
CA GLU A 14 -4.38 21.26 20.32
C GLU A 14 -3.12 20.44 20.13
N ILE A 15 -2.13 20.56 21.02
CA ILE A 15 -0.89 19.78 20.93
C ILE A 15 -1.20 18.28 20.92
N ALA A 16 -2.03 17.79 21.84
CA ALA A 16 -2.36 16.38 21.91
C ALA A 16 -3.02 15.85 20.63
N ILE A 17 -3.98 16.61 20.07
CA ILE A 17 -4.67 16.24 18.82
C ILE A 17 -3.70 16.29 17.65
N LEU A 18 -2.95 17.37 17.49
CA LEU A 18 -2.02 17.53 16.38
C LEU A 18 -0.92 16.48 16.41
N THR A 19 -0.29 16.22 17.56
CA THR A 19 0.75 15.20 17.68
C THR A 19 0.26 13.84 17.22
N VAL A 20 -0.90 13.39 17.72
CA VAL A 20 -1.47 12.09 17.32
C VAL A 20 -1.79 12.06 15.82
N VAL A 21 -2.39 13.12 15.28
CA VAL A 21 -2.76 13.17 13.85
C VAL A 21 -1.52 13.19 12.94
N TRP A 22 -0.48 13.95 13.30
CA TRP A 22 0.74 14.05 12.51
C TRP A 22 1.56 12.76 12.54
N GLU A 23 1.69 12.12 13.71
CA GLU A 23 2.39 10.84 13.86
C GLU A 23 1.71 9.74 13.04
N GLU A 24 0.38 9.65 13.09
CA GLU A 24 -0.40 8.69 12.31
C GLU A 24 -0.27 8.95 10.79
N LEU A 25 -0.34 10.21 10.35
CA LEU A 25 -0.14 10.56 8.94
C LEU A 25 1.27 10.21 8.44
N ALA A 26 2.29 10.45 9.27
CA ALA A 26 3.68 10.10 8.95
C ALA A 26 3.84 8.57 8.83
N LEU A 27 3.25 7.81 9.76
CA LEU A 27 3.25 6.35 9.72
C LEU A 27 2.56 5.81 8.47
N ILE A 28 1.36 6.31 8.15
CA ILE A 28 0.60 5.91 6.95
C ILE A 28 1.42 6.18 5.69
N THR A 29 2.05 7.35 5.60
CA THR A 29 2.88 7.72 4.44
C THR A 29 4.10 6.81 4.31
N SER A 30 4.76 6.48 5.41
CA SER A 30 5.88 5.53 5.45
C SER A 30 5.45 4.13 4.98
N LEU A 31 4.29 3.66 5.44
CA LEU A 31 3.73 2.37 5.03
C LEU A 31 3.37 2.32 3.53
N GLU A 32 2.80 3.39 2.97
CA GLU A 32 2.53 3.50 1.53
C GLU A 32 3.83 3.37 0.71
N ILE A 33 4.90 4.03 1.15
CA ILE A 33 6.22 3.96 0.50
C ILE A 33 6.80 2.53 0.61
N PHE A 34 6.70 1.92 1.79
CA PHE A 34 7.17 0.57 2.02
C PHE A 34 6.46 -0.43 1.10
N ILE A 35 5.13 -0.36 0.98
CA ILE A 35 4.34 -1.24 0.11
C ILE A 35 4.71 -1.07 -1.36
N LYS A 36 4.94 0.16 -1.82
CA LYS A 36 5.42 0.41 -3.19
C LYS A 36 6.79 -0.22 -3.43
N SER A 37 7.72 -0.03 -2.49
CA SER A 37 9.05 -0.67 -2.56
C SER A 37 8.96 -2.21 -2.52
N LEU A 38 8.03 -2.76 -1.74
CA LEU A 38 7.79 -4.19 -1.69
C LEU A 38 7.32 -4.72 -3.05
N ARG A 39 6.39 -4.01 -3.71
CA ARG A 39 5.92 -4.37 -5.06
C ARG A 39 7.07 -4.44 -6.05
N GLU A 40 7.93 -3.43 -6.07
CA GLU A 40 9.09 -3.38 -6.97
C GLU A 40 10.10 -4.51 -6.71
N LYS A 41 10.49 -4.69 -5.44
CA LYS A 41 11.52 -5.68 -5.04
C LYS A 41 11.02 -7.12 -5.03
N SER A 42 9.71 -7.33 -4.96
CA SER A 42 9.12 -8.67 -4.89
C SER A 42 9.38 -9.50 -6.14
N ASN A 43 9.40 -8.86 -7.32
CA ASN A 43 9.58 -9.56 -8.58
C ASN A 43 10.99 -10.18 -8.69
N GLU A 44 12.03 -9.43 -8.35
CA GLU A 44 13.41 -9.95 -8.32
C GLU A 44 13.56 -11.11 -7.32
N LYS A 45 13.02 -10.98 -6.11
CA LYS A 45 13.06 -12.07 -5.13
C LYS A 45 12.35 -13.32 -5.65
N LEU A 46 11.17 -13.16 -6.24
CA LEU A 46 10.40 -14.28 -6.79
C LEU A 46 11.11 -14.95 -7.98
N ILE A 47 11.76 -14.18 -8.86
CA ILE A 47 12.61 -14.72 -9.93
C ILE A 47 13.73 -15.58 -9.33
N ASN A 48 14.43 -15.07 -8.31
CA ASN A 48 15.51 -15.80 -7.66
C ASN A 48 15.02 -17.10 -6.99
N TYR A 49 13.84 -17.09 -6.38
CA TYR A 49 13.23 -18.31 -5.83
C TYR A 49 12.89 -19.31 -6.92
N GLU A 50 12.26 -18.86 -8.01
CA GLU A 50 11.88 -19.72 -9.13
C GLU A 50 13.11 -20.37 -9.78
N LEU A 51 14.20 -19.61 -9.99
CA LEU A 51 15.47 -20.14 -10.48
C LEU A 51 16.10 -21.18 -9.55
N ARG A 52 16.11 -20.90 -8.23
CA ARG A 52 16.63 -21.86 -7.24
C ARG A 52 15.84 -23.16 -7.25
N VAL A 53 14.51 -23.10 -7.28
CA VAL A 53 13.64 -24.28 -7.31
C VAL A 53 13.89 -25.12 -8.56
N LYS A 54 14.04 -24.49 -9.73
CA LYS A 54 14.39 -25.19 -10.98
C LYS A 54 15.73 -25.91 -10.88
N GLY A 55 16.69 -25.37 -10.14
CA GLY A 55 17.98 -26.00 -9.89
C GLY A 55 17.93 -27.24 -8.99
N PHE A 56 16.84 -27.46 -8.24
CA PHE A 56 16.72 -28.58 -7.31
C PHE A 56 16.10 -29.85 -7.92
N SER A 57 15.21 -29.76 -8.92
CA SER A 57 14.62 -30.93 -9.59
C SER A 57 13.77 -30.55 -10.80
N SER A 58 14.00 -31.20 -11.95
CA SER A 58 13.19 -31.06 -13.17
C SER A 58 11.75 -31.57 -13.04
N LYS A 59 11.47 -32.43 -12.04
CA LYS A 59 10.12 -32.95 -11.76
C LYS A 59 9.19 -31.94 -11.06
N VAL A 60 9.73 -30.84 -10.51
CA VAL A 60 8.92 -29.82 -9.84
C VAL A 60 8.11 -29.00 -10.84
N GLU A 61 8.57 -28.89 -12.09
CA GLU A 61 7.92 -28.10 -13.14
C GLU A 61 6.60 -28.72 -13.64
N GLU A 62 6.50 -30.06 -13.67
CA GLU A 62 5.28 -30.77 -14.10
C GLU A 62 4.05 -30.44 -13.25
N ASN A 63 4.20 -30.39 -11.92
CA ASN A 63 3.07 -30.22 -10.99
C ASN A 63 2.48 -28.80 -10.96
N TYR A 64 3.27 -27.76 -11.28
CA TYR A 64 2.81 -26.37 -11.22
C TYR A 64 2.09 -25.90 -12.49
N SER A 65 2.16 -26.65 -13.59
CA SER A 65 1.59 -26.28 -14.89
C SER A 65 0.06 -26.46 -15.00
N ASN A 66 -0.57 -27.23 -14.09
CA ASN A 66 -1.95 -27.70 -14.25
C ASN A 66 -3.04 -26.93 -13.47
N ALA A 67 -2.76 -25.73 -12.94
CA ALA A 67 -3.74 -24.98 -12.16
C ALA A 67 -4.56 -23.99 -13.01
N LYS A 68 -5.83 -24.30 -13.30
CA LYS A 68 -6.90 -23.44 -13.91
C LYS A 68 -6.47 -21.98 -14.14
N ASN A 69 -6.22 -21.63 -15.40
CA ASN A 69 -5.45 -20.47 -15.79
C ASN A 69 -6.30 -19.20 -15.99
N ARG A 70 -5.87 -18.10 -15.36
CA ARG A 70 -6.24 -16.74 -15.76
C ARG A 70 -5.42 -16.37 -17.00
N ILE A 71 -6.04 -15.69 -17.96
CA ILE A 71 -5.48 -15.42 -19.29
C ILE A 71 -4.87 -14.01 -19.33
N LYS A 72 -3.61 -13.90 -19.78
CA LYS A 72 -2.95 -12.62 -20.09
C LYS A 72 -3.28 -12.25 -21.52
N VAL A 73 -3.76 -11.02 -21.73
CA VAL A 73 -4.08 -10.47 -23.06
C VAL A 73 -2.97 -9.50 -23.44
N TYR A 74 -2.27 -9.78 -24.54
CA TYR A 74 -1.30 -8.86 -25.14
C TYR A 74 -2.00 -8.05 -26.21
N LYS A 75 -1.73 -6.75 -26.28
CA LYS A 75 -2.08 -5.89 -27.42
C LYS A 75 -0.81 -5.62 -28.20
N TYR A 76 -0.77 -6.07 -29.45
CA TYR A 76 0.36 -5.86 -30.34
C TYR A 76 0.21 -4.53 -31.09
N SER A 77 1.31 -4.01 -31.61
CA SER A 77 1.35 -2.73 -32.34
C SER A 77 0.60 -2.75 -33.67
N ASP A 78 0.32 -3.95 -34.20
CA ASP A 78 -0.52 -4.18 -35.38
C ASP A 78 -2.04 -4.21 -35.06
N GLY A 79 -2.41 -4.00 -33.80
CA GLY A 79 -3.80 -4.02 -33.34
C GLY A 79 -4.33 -5.42 -33.03
N THR A 80 -3.56 -6.47 -33.25
CA THR A 80 -3.96 -7.84 -32.91
C THR A 80 -3.82 -8.10 -31.41
N THR A 81 -4.55 -9.10 -30.91
CA THR A 81 -4.49 -9.52 -29.51
C THR A 81 -4.09 -10.98 -29.37
N GLY A 82 -3.15 -11.25 -28.48
CA GLY A 82 -2.69 -12.59 -28.14
C GLY A 82 -3.11 -12.98 -26.74
N THR A 83 -3.34 -14.27 -26.50
CA THR A 83 -3.67 -14.78 -25.16
C THR A 83 -2.66 -15.82 -24.72
N SER A 84 -2.16 -15.72 -23.49
CA SER A 84 -1.35 -16.78 -22.87
C SER A 84 -1.82 -17.06 -21.44
N PRO A 85 -1.74 -18.32 -20.98
CA PRO A 85 -2.00 -18.63 -19.58
C PRO A 85 -0.94 -17.96 -18.68
N LEU A 86 -1.33 -17.44 -17.51
CA LEU A 86 -0.39 -17.02 -16.48
C LEU A 86 0.25 -18.26 -15.82
N GLN A 87 1.58 -18.32 -15.79
CA GLN A 87 2.33 -19.43 -15.19
C GLN A 87 2.88 -19.07 -13.81
N GLY A 88 2.92 -20.05 -12.91
CA GLY A 88 3.66 -20.03 -11.63
C GLY A 88 3.75 -18.66 -10.94
N ARG A 89 4.91 -18.01 -11.07
CA ARG A 89 5.21 -16.69 -10.50
C ARG A 89 4.24 -15.60 -10.94
N GLU A 90 3.94 -15.49 -12.24
CA GLU A 90 3.07 -14.43 -12.75
C GLU A 90 1.65 -14.56 -12.18
N LYS A 91 1.18 -15.81 -12.03
CA LYS A 91 -0.12 -16.09 -11.42
C LYS A 91 -0.13 -15.64 -9.96
N PHE A 92 0.88 -16.01 -9.17
CA PHE A 92 1.02 -15.56 -7.78
C PHE A 92 1.07 -14.03 -7.64
N LEU A 93 1.84 -13.36 -8.50
CA LEU A 93 1.94 -11.90 -8.52
C LEU A 93 0.57 -11.25 -8.75
N VAL A 94 -0.16 -11.68 -9.75
CA VAL A 94 -1.43 -11.06 -10.16
C VAL A 94 -2.58 -11.43 -9.23
N GLU A 95 -2.69 -12.70 -8.82
CA GLU A 95 -3.86 -13.19 -8.07
C GLU A 95 -3.74 -12.98 -6.57
N VAL A 96 -2.51 -12.98 -6.04
CA VAL A 96 -2.26 -12.93 -4.59
C VAL A 96 -1.56 -11.63 -4.22
N LEU A 97 -0.30 -11.45 -4.64
CA LEU A 97 0.53 -10.37 -4.10
C LEU A 97 -0.02 -8.98 -4.44
N ASN A 98 -0.22 -8.70 -5.73
CA ASN A 98 -0.70 -7.38 -6.16
C ASN A 98 -2.06 -7.06 -5.55
N ARG A 99 -2.96 -8.05 -5.49
CA ARG A 99 -4.29 -7.90 -4.87
C ARG A 99 -4.20 -7.51 -3.39
N LEU A 100 -3.34 -8.17 -2.62
CA LEU A 100 -3.11 -7.84 -1.20
C LEU A 100 -2.53 -6.45 -1.05
N LEU A 101 -1.51 -6.11 -1.85
CA LEU A 101 -0.88 -4.79 -1.80
C LEU A 101 -1.85 -3.67 -2.22
N ASP A 102 -2.68 -3.88 -3.24
CA ASP A 102 -3.71 -2.92 -3.66
C ASP A 102 -4.73 -2.71 -2.54
N THR A 103 -5.16 -3.79 -1.88
CA THR A 103 -6.08 -3.71 -0.73
C THR A 103 -5.49 -2.89 0.40
N LEU A 104 -4.21 -3.11 0.73
CA LEU A 104 -3.51 -2.35 1.77
C LEU A 104 -3.39 -0.87 1.40
N ILE A 105 -3.05 -0.55 0.14
CA ILE A 105 -2.98 0.83 -0.33
C ILE A 105 -4.34 1.51 -0.22
N ILE A 106 -5.42 0.85 -0.63
CA ILE A 106 -6.79 1.41 -0.52
C ILE A 106 -7.13 1.75 0.93
N GLU A 107 -6.87 0.83 1.87
CA GLU A 107 -7.14 1.06 3.29
C GLU A 107 -6.27 2.18 3.87
N LEU A 108 -4.99 2.26 3.50
CA LEU A 108 -4.09 3.35 3.92
C LEU A 108 -4.54 4.70 3.37
N THR A 109 -4.89 4.78 2.09
CA THR A 109 -5.40 6.00 1.46
C THR A 109 -6.69 6.47 2.13
N ARG A 110 -7.63 5.56 2.38
CA ARG A 110 -8.88 5.89 3.09
C ARG A 110 -8.60 6.45 4.48
N ARG A 111 -7.67 5.87 5.24
CA ARG A 111 -7.29 6.39 6.57
C ARG A 111 -6.64 7.77 6.45
N LYS A 112 -5.73 7.94 5.50
CA LYS A 112 -5.06 9.22 5.21
C LYS A 112 -6.08 10.34 4.96
N ASP A 113 -7.11 10.06 4.15
CA ASP A 113 -8.17 11.02 3.87
C ASP A 113 -8.94 11.41 5.13
N VAL A 114 -9.27 10.44 6.01
CA VAL A 114 -9.90 10.73 7.30
C VAL A 114 -9.04 11.64 8.17
N TYR A 115 -7.73 11.37 8.28
CA TYR A 115 -6.82 12.22 9.06
C TYR A 115 -6.63 13.61 8.44
N ASN A 116 -6.60 13.72 7.11
CA ASN A 116 -6.56 15.01 6.41
C ASN A 116 -7.82 15.84 6.70
N GLU A 117 -9.01 15.23 6.63
CA GLU A 117 -10.27 15.88 6.97
C GLU A 117 -10.33 16.26 8.45
N LEU A 118 -9.80 15.42 9.33
CA LEU A 118 -9.68 15.73 10.75
C LEU A 118 -8.79 16.96 10.97
N GLY A 119 -7.62 17.01 10.34
CA GLY A 119 -6.72 18.16 10.37
C GLY A 119 -7.39 19.45 9.89
N LYS A 120 -8.17 19.39 8.80
CA LYS A 120 -8.96 20.55 8.33
C LYS A 120 -9.99 21.01 9.34
N LYS A 121 -10.74 20.08 9.95
CA LYS A 121 -11.76 20.39 10.96
C LYS A 121 -11.17 21.00 12.23
N PHE A 122 -9.96 20.60 12.61
CA PHE A 122 -9.26 21.12 13.79
C PHE A 122 -8.31 22.28 13.50
N LYS A 123 -8.24 22.76 12.25
CA LYS A 123 -7.42 23.92 11.87
C LYS A 123 -7.71 25.16 12.70
N PHE A 124 -8.95 25.32 13.16
CA PHE A 124 -9.35 26.45 14.03
C PHE A 124 -8.53 26.52 15.32
N LEU A 125 -8.03 25.39 15.85
CA LEU A 125 -7.16 25.39 17.03
C LEU A 125 -5.85 26.13 16.72
N THR A 126 -5.28 25.88 15.54
CA THR A 126 -4.06 26.53 15.07
C THR A 126 -4.28 28.00 14.74
N ASP A 127 -5.46 28.35 14.23
CA ASP A 127 -5.83 29.75 14.00
C ASP A 127 -6.02 30.53 15.32
N LEU A 128 -6.58 29.88 16.35
CA LEU A 128 -6.77 30.47 17.70
C LEU A 128 -5.44 30.72 18.44
N THR A 129 -4.47 29.84 18.25
CA THR A 129 -3.16 29.94 18.91
C THR A 129 -2.25 30.98 18.24
N ASN A 130 -2.51 31.32 16.98
CA ASN A 130 -1.78 32.35 16.21
C ASN A 130 -2.44 33.74 16.26
N MET A 131 -3.49 33.95 17.07
CA MET A 131 -4.09 35.26 17.39
C MET A 131 -3.36 35.93 18.56
#